data_AF-A0A7C7IRV9-F1
#
_entry.id   AF-A0A7C7IRV9-F1
#
_cell.length_a   1.000
_cell.length_b   1.000
_cell.length_c   1.000
_cell.angle_alpha   90.00
_cell.angle_beta   90.00
_cell.angle_gamma   90.00
#
_symmetry.space_group_name_H-M   'P 1'
#
loop_
_entity.id
_entity.type
_entity.pdbx_description
1 polymer ?
#
loop_
_entity_poly.entity_id
_entity_poly.type
_entity_poly.pdbx_seq_one_letter_code
_entity_poly.pdbx_strand_id
1 'polypeptide(L)'
;MPWWWGGAGAWGPSLDRVLFWQGAWEILKDHWLVGSGPLSFAVLFPKYYLTITPIINGQTLSGGAPPHAHNLFAQTASDSGLIGIGLMLAFLAIFYFRVCQLFLHSSLKTRSTVFFLTLAVTSFLFHHMVEYNWPGSMFIFNFTIFIFLIDFTKRKHFSFEKVGPPGRIFYVVPVAGILVSFLTVASSIQYYKYYSAVESFSKGGSMHELVSLTAQAKQICPRCDRPYLRLAEDLLSRYKVNPDEKFIRLAKNELLKGRKLNPYNPHFDGYLAQILAIQGDYSQALRLFKEALKF
;
A
#
# COMPACT_ATOMS: atom_id res chain seq x y z
N MET A 1 -5.58 -30.30 -16.51
CA MET A 1 -4.86 -29.23 -17.24
C MET A 1 -3.40 -29.30 -16.84
N PRO A 2 -2.46 -29.49 -17.78
CA PRO A 2 -1.05 -29.66 -17.49
C PRO A 2 -0.38 -28.31 -17.21
N TRP A 3 0.44 -28.28 -16.17
CA TRP A 3 1.28 -27.17 -15.75
C TRP A 3 2.43 -26.99 -16.74
N TRP A 4 2.30 -26.03 -17.66
CA TRP A 4 3.40 -25.61 -18.52
C TRP A 4 4.33 -24.68 -17.74
N TRP A 5 5.39 -25.24 -17.18
CA TRP A 5 6.58 -24.49 -16.80
C TRP A 5 7.35 -24.15 -18.07
N GLY A 6 7.01 -23.03 -18.70
CA GLY A 6 7.81 -22.42 -19.76
C GLY A 6 9.08 -21.83 -19.16
N GLY A 7 10.23 -22.23 -19.72
CA GLY A 7 11.57 -21.93 -19.23
C GLY A 7 11.83 -20.45 -18.89
N ALA A 8 11.74 -20.13 -17.60
CA ALA A 8 12.48 -19.03 -17.02
C ALA A 8 13.82 -19.61 -16.58
N GLY A 9 14.92 -19.18 -17.20
CA GLY A 9 16.26 -19.49 -16.70
C GLY A 9 16.39 -19.06 -15.22
N ALA A 10 17.43 -19.53 -14.52
CA ALA A 10 17.66 -19.25 -13.10
C ALA A 10 17.63 -17.75 -12.69
N TRP A 11 17.59 -16.83 -13.66
CA TRP A 11 17.53 -15.38 -13.53
C TRP A 11 16.14 -14.76 -13.76
N GLY A 12 15.14 -15.50 -14.25
CA GLY A 12 13.79 -14.97 -14.53
C GLY A 12 13.15 -14.27 -13.32
N PRO A 13 13.15 -14.87 -12.12
CA PRO A 13 12.61 -14.23 -10.92
C PRO A 13 13.38 -13.00 -10.44
N SER A 14 14.64 -12.84 -10.85
CA SER A 14 15.51 -11.73 -10.44
C SER A 14 15.42 -10.54 -11.42
N LEU A 15 15.22 -10.81 -12.71
CA LEU A 15 14.98 -9.79 -13.73
C LEU A 15 13.61 -9.13 -13.57
N ASP A 16 12.60 -9.92 -13.16
CA ASP A 16 11.28 -9.40 -12.80
C ASP A 16 11.36 -8.34 -11.68
N ARG A 17 12.30 -8.48 -10.72
CA ARG A 17 12.47 -7.49 -9.64
C ARG A 17 12.99 -6.14 -10.14
N VAL A 18 13.87 -6.12 -11.13
CA VAL A 18 14.35 -4.86 -11.73
C VAL A 18 13.19 -4.11 -12.38
N LEU A 19 12.31 -4.83 -13.10
CA LEU A 19 11.08 -4.27 -13.66
C LEU A 19 10.18 -3.70 -12.56
N PHE A 20 10.03 -4.40 -11.44
CA PHE A 20 9.24 -3.93 -10.31
C PHE A 20 9.79 -2.63 -9.70
N TRP A 21 11.12 -2.53 -9.55
CA TRP A 21 11.77 -1.34 -9.01
C TRP A 21 11.62 -0.15 -9.95
N GLN A 22 11.73 -0.38 -11.26
CA GLN A 22 11.46 0.64 -12.26
C GLN A 22 10.00 1.06 -12.23
N GLY A 23 9.05 0.11 -12.10
CA GLY A 23 7.64 0.41 -11.90
C GLY A 23 7.39 1.31 -10.70
N ALA A 24 8.05 1.03 -9.57
CA ALA A 24 7.95 1.85 -8.37
C ALA A 24 8.51 3.27 -8.60
N TRP A 25 9.58 3.38 -9.36
CA TRP A 25 10.17 4.66 -9.74
C TRP A 25 9.24 5.48 -10.65
N GLU A 26 8.60 4.86 -11.64
CA GLU A 26 7.62 5.52 -12.49
C GLU A 26 6.39 5.99 -11.68
N ILE A 27 5.90 5.17 -10.75
CA ILE A 27 4.82 5.56 -9.82
C ILE A 27 5.24 6.77 -8.99
N LEU A 28 6.47 6.76 -8.46
CA LEU A 28 7.03 7.88 -7.70
C LEU A 28 7.07 9.15 -8.55
N LYS A 29 7.47 9.10 -9.82
CA LYS A 29 7.49 10.32 -10.66
C LYS A 29 6.10 10.96 -10.80
N ASP A 30 5.06 10.15 -10.97
CA ASP A 30 3.68 10.63 -11.06
C ASP A 30 3.12 11.09 -9.69
N HIS A 31 3.63 10.54 -8.58
CA HIS A 31 3.14 10.81 -7.21
C HIS A 31 4.26 11.23 -6.23
N TRP A 32 5.14 12.11 -6.68
CA TRP A 32 6.47 12.30 -6.05
C TRP A 32 6.45 12.79 -4.61
N LEU A 33 5.47 13.60 -4.21
CA LEU A 33 5.50 14.24 -2.90
C LEU A 33 4.98 13.32 -1.77
N VAL A 34 3.75 12.82 -1.92
CA VAL A 34 3.03 12.05 -0.89
C VAL A 34 2.86 10.57 -1.26
N GLY A 35 3.28 10.16 -2.44
CA GLY A 35 3.11 8.81 -2.96
C GLY A 35 1.71 8.53 -3.47
N SER A 36 1.52 7.33 -4.02
CA SER A 36 0.24 6.85 -4.54
C SER A 36 -0.66 6.23 -3.46
N GLY A 37 -0.18 6.17 -2.22
CA GLY A 37 -0.87 5.59 -1.08
C GLY A 37 -0.43 4.15 -0.77
N PRO A 38 -0.65 3.67 0.46
CA PRO A 38 -0.23 2.34 0.89
C PRO A 38 -0.84 1.23 0.03
N LEU A 39 -0.03 0.24 -0.35
CA LEU A 39 -0.45 -0.95 -1.09
C LEU A 39 -1.06 -0.67 -2.48
N SER A 40 -0.79 0.51 -3.04
CA SER A 40 -1.30 0.91 -4.38
C SER A 40 -0.48 0.31 -5.53
N PHE A 41 0.72 -0.19 -5.24
CA PHE A 41 1.65 -0.72 -6.24
C PHE A 41 1.03 -1.76 -7.17
N ALA A 42 0.33 -2.78 -6.64
CA ALA A 42 -0.25 -3.84 -7.44
C ALA A 42 -1.29 -3.36 -8.47
N VAL A 43 -1.99 -2.27 -8.15
CA VAL A 43 -3.02 -1.66 -9.02
C VAL A 43 -2.38 -0.75 -10.07
N LEU A 44 -1.32 -0.04 -9.69
CA LEU A 44 -0.69 0.96 -10.54
C LEU A 44 0.39 0.39 -11.45
N PHE A 45 1.09 -0.65 -11.02
CA PHE A 45 2.22 -1.22 -11.73
C PHE A 45 1.90 -1.58 -13.19
N PRO A 46 0.76 -2.22 -13.53
CA PRO A 46 0.47 -2.59 -14.92
C PRO A 46 0.43 -1.40 -15.89
N LYS A 47 -0.02 -0.22 -15.43
CA LYS A 47 0.00 1.03 -16.20
C LYS A 47 1.41 1.40 -16.64
N TYR A 48 2.37 1.27 -15.74
CA TYR A 48 3.76 1.63 -16.00
C TYR A 48 4.54 0.50 -16.67
N TYR A 49 4.12 -0.76 -16.46
CA TYR A 49 4.75 -1.91 -17.09
C TYR A 49 4.82 -1.76 -18.61
N LEU A 50 3.73 -1.34 -19.26
CA LEU A 50 3.66 -1.09 -20.71
C LEU A 50 4.61 0.02 -21.20
N THR A 51 4.96 0.95 -20.30
CA THR A 51 5.89 2.04 -20.60
C THR A 51 7.35 1.61 -20.38
N ILE A 52 7.59 0.64 -19.50
CA ILE A 52 8.91 0.12 -19.14
C ILE A 52 9.37 -1.01 -20.07
N THR A 53 8.45 -1.85 -20.56
CA THR A 53 8.78 -2.96 -21.49
C THR A 53 9.56 -2.54 -22.74
N PRO A 54 9.36 -1.36 -23.36
CA PRO A 54 10.21 -0.93 -24.47
C PRO A 54 11.67 -0.67 -24.05
N ILE A 55 11.95 -0.41 -22.76
CA ILE A 55 13.30 -0.12 -22.23
C ILE A 55 14.11 -1.42 -22.02
N ILE A 56 13.45 -2.55 -21.80
CA ILE A 56 14.12 -3.85 -21.55
C ILE A 56 13.71 -4.87 -22.60
N ASN A 57 14.20 -4.68 -23.84
CA ASN A 57 14.36 -5.68 -24.92
C ASN A 57 13.47 -6.94 -24.83
N GLY A 58 12.15 -6.79 -24.90
CA GLY A 58 11.22 -7.92 -25.02
C GLY A 58 11.06 -8.79 -23.78
N GLN A 59 11.38 -8.29 -22.58
CA GLN A 59 11.08 -9.00 -21.33
C GLN A 59 9.57 -9.02 -21.06
N THR A 60 8.96 -10.18 -21.24
CA THR A 60 7.60 -10.48 -20.77
C THR A 60 7.64 -10.90 -19.32
N LEU A 61 6.81 -10.29 -18.47
CA LEU A 61 6.58 -10.75 -17.11
C LEU A 61 6.27 -12.25 -17.13
N SER A 62 7.03 -13.01 -16.34
CA SER A 62 6.84 -14.46 -16.19
C SER A 62 5.52 -14.81 -15.49
N GLY A 63 4.82 -13.83 -14.90
CA GLY A 63 3.63 -13.97 -14.07
C GLY A 63 2.71 -12.75 -14.11
N GLY A 64 1.62 -12.79 -13.32
CA GLY A 64 0.68 -11.67 -13.20
C GLY A 64 1.26 -10.43 -12.52
N ALA A 65 0.45 -9.38 -12.36
CA ALA A 65 0.88 -8.16 -11.69
C ALA A 65 1.42 -8.47 -10.27
N PRO A 66 2.66 -8.04 -9.95
CA PRO A 66 3.26 -8.29 -8.64
C PRO A 66 2.46 -7.60 -7.52
N PRO A 67 2.31 -8.23 -6.35
CA PRO A 67 1.63 -7.62 -5.22
C PRO A 67 2.41 -6.43 -4.63
N HIS A 68 3.72 -6.32 -4.89
CA HIS A 68 4.61 -5.31 -4.34
C HIS A 68 5.91 -5.18 -5.15
N ALA A 69 6.66 -4.10 -4.91
CA ALA A 69 7.91 -3.79 -5.59
C ALA A 69 9.06 -4.77 -5.25
N HIS A 70 8.89 -5.64 -4.25
CA HIS A 70 9.96 -6.55 -3.76
C HIS A 70 11.26 -5.82 -3.34
N ASN A 71 11.14 -4.54 -2.99
CA ASN A 71 12.20 -3.73 -2.41
C ASN A 71 11.51 -2.71 -1.52
N LEU A 72 11.87 -2.73 -0.24
CA LEU A 72 11.26 -1.87 0.77
C LEU A 72 11.41 -0.38 0.45
N PHE A 73 12.57 0.04 -0.06
CA PHE A 73 12.84 1.44 -0.40
C PHE A 73 12.03 1.89 -1.60
N ALA A 74 11.99 1.05 -2.65
CA ALA A 74 11.20 1.30 -3.83
C ALA A 74 9.69 1.36 -3.48
N GLN A 75 9.20 0.40 -2.70
CA GLN A 75 7.82 0.36 -2.23
C GLN A 75 7.47 1.59 -1.37
N THR A 76 8.35 1.95 -0.44
CA THR A 76 8.13 3.12 0.44
C THR A 76 8.09 4.41 -0.38
N ALA A 77 8.97 4.52 -1.38
CA ALA A 77 8.99 5.67 -2.27
C ALA A 77 7.72 5.74 -3.14
N SER A 78 7.28 4.64 -3.74
CA SER A 78 6.04 4.63 -4.54
C SER A 78 4.82 4.96 -3.69
N ASP A 79 4.68 4.33 -2.52
CA ASP A 79 3.47 4.43 -1.70
C ASP A 79 3.38 5.74 -0.93
N SER A 80 4.51 6.28 -0.47
CA SER A 80 4.56 7.43 0.46
C SER A 80 5.35 8.63 -0.06
N GLY A 81 5.88 8.55 -1.28
CA GLY A 81 6.59 9.64 -1.95
C GLY A 81 7.88 10.04 -1.24
N LEU A 82 8.35 11.24 -1.56
CA LEU A 82 9.56 11.83 -1.01
C LEU A 82 9.47 12.03 0.51
N ILE A 83 8.27 12.32 1.03
CA ILE A 83 8.05 12.47 2.47
C ILE A 83 8.30 11.15 3.19
N GLY A 84 7.70 10.04 2.73
CA GLY A 84 7.84 8.74 3.38
C GLY A 84 9.26 8.19 3.30
N ILE A 85 9.87 8.20 2.10
CA ILE A 85 11.26 7.74 1.93
C ILE A 85 12.23 8.65 2.69
N GLY A 86 11.99 9.96 2.71
CA GLY A 86 12.80 10.94 3.45
C GLY A 86 12.75 10.69 4.96
N LEU A 87 11.57 10.42 5.52
CA LEU A 87 11.43 10.04 6.93
C LEU A 87 12.18 8.74 7.23
N MET A 88 12.02 7.70 6.39
CA MET A 88 12.73 6.44 6.57
C MET A 88 14.25 6.63 6.56
N LEU A 89 14.78 7.39 5.60
CA LEU A 89 16.21 7.69 5.50
C LEU A 89 16.71 8.53 6.67
N ALA A 90 15.94 9.51 7.13
CA ALA A 90 16.27 10.31 8.31
C ALA A 90 16.36 9.43 9.57
N PHE A 91 15.43 8.49 9.75
CA PHE A 91 15.50 7.55 10.87
C PHE A 91 16.72 6.63 10.79
N LEU A 92 17.05 6.11 9.60
CA LEU A 92 18.25 5.31 9.39
C LEU A 92 19.51 6.11 9.72
N ALA A 93 19.58 7.37 9.29
CA ALA A 93 20.70 8.26 9.63
C ALA A 93 20.84 8.46 11.15
N ILE A 94 19.75 8.71 11.87
CA ILE A 94 19.75 8.85 13.33
C ILE A 94 20.20 7.55 14.01
N PHE A 95 19.71 6.40 13.53
CA PHE A 95 20.10 5.09 14.05
C PHE A 95 21.61 4.88 13.92
N TYR A 96 22.15 5.00 12.72
CA TYR A 96 23.57 4.77 12.46
C TYR A 96 24.46 5.82 13.14
N PHE A 97 24.03 7.08 13.23
CA PHE A 97 24.75 8.09 13.99
C PHE A 97 24.89 7.71 15.48
N ARG A 98 23.82 7.20 16.10
CA ARG A 98 23.83 6.75 17.50
C ARG A 98 24.68 5.49 17.69
N VAL A 99 24.63 4.56 16.73
CA VAL A 99 25.51 3.39 16.69
C VAL A 99 26.97 3.83 16.70
N CYS A 100 27.37 4.75 15.81
CA CYS A 100 28.74 5.26 15.76
C CYS A 100 29.17 5.88 17.09
N GLN A 101 28.34 6.74 17.70
CA GLN A 101 28.62 7.34 19.00
C GLN A 101 28.85 6.28 20.09
N LEU A 102 27.99 5.27 20.16
CA LEU A 102 28.12 4.20 21.14
C LEU A 102 29.34 3.33 20.87
N PHE A 103 29.65 3.05 19.62
CA PHE A 103 30.80 2.23 19.26
C PHE A 103 32.12 2.90 19.64
N LEU A 104 32.22 4.22 19.42
CA LEU A 104 33.43 5.00 19.72
C LEU A 104 33.64 5.21 21.23
N HIS A 105 32.58 5.53 21.98
CA HIS A 105 32.73 6.06 23.34
C HIS A 105 32.32 5.08 24.47
N SER A 106 31.79 3.89 24.15
CA SER A 106 31.29 2.95 25.18
C SER A 106 32.32 1.89 25.59
N SER A 107 32.03 1.18 26.68
CA SER A 107 32.78 0.00 27.14
C SER A 107 32.67 -1.19 26.18
N LEU A 108 33.60 -2.14 26.26
CA LEU A 108 33.65 -3.32 25.39
C LEU A 108 32.34 -4.11 25.36
N LYS A 109 31.70 -4.32 26.53
CA LYS A 109 30.41 -5.01 26.64
C LYS A 109 29.32 -4.32 25.81
N THR A 110 29.23 -3.00 25.88
CA THR A 110 28.24 -2.21 25.13
C THR A 110 28.56 -2.20 23.64
N ARG A 111 29.84 -2.09 23.27
CA ARG A 111 30.28 -2.20 21.88
C ARG A 111 29.84 -3.54 21.26
N SER A 112 29.99 -4.65 21.98
CA SER A 112 29.52 -5.97 21.52
C SER A 112 28.00 -6.00 21.33
N THR A 113 27.21 -5.48 22.28
CA THR A 113 25.74 -5.40 22.12
C THR A 113 25.35 -4.54 20.92
N VAL A 114 25.94 -3.37 20.77
CA VAL A 114 25.68 -2.45 19.65
C VAL A 114 26.07 -3.07 18.32
N PHE A 115 27.19 -3.81 18.27
CA PHE A 115 27.62 -4.55 17.09
C PHE A 115 26.55 -5.54 16.62
N PHE A 116 26.09 -6.43 17.50
CA PHE A 116 25.08 -7.43 17.13
C PHE A 116 23.74 -6.80 16.75
N LEU A 117 23.32 -5.73 17.44
CA LEU A 117 22.12 -4.98 17.08
C LEU A 117 22.25 -4.33 15.68
N THR A 118 23.40 -3.71 15.41
CA THR A 118 23.68 -3.07 14.10
C THR A 118 23.73 -4.10 12.99
N LEU A 119 24.34 -5.26 13.24
CA LEU A 119 24.39 -6.38 12.30
C LEU A 119 22.98 -6.88 11.98
N ALA A 120 22.14 -7.10 13.00
CA ALA A 120 20.76 -7.53 12.79
C ALA A 120 19.95 -6.54 11.94
N VAL A 121 20.03 -5.24 12.26
CA VAL A 121 19.33 -4.19 11.50
C VAL A 121 19.85 -4.09 10.07
N THR A 122 21.17 -4.12 9.87
CA THR A 122 21.78 -4.00 8.55
C THR A 122 21.47 -5.20 7.66
N SER A 123 21.55 -6.42 8.22
CA SER A 123 21.17 -7.65 7.51
C SER A 123 19.69 -7.64 7.11
N PHE A 124 18.82 -7.16 8.01
CA PHE A 124 17.40 -7.00 7.71
C PHE A 124 17.16 -6.00 6.57
N LEU A 125 17.78 -4.82 6.61
CA LEU A 125 17.65 -3.81 5.55
C LEU A 125 18.19 -4.30 4.21
N PHE A 126 19.33 -5.00 4.21
CA PHE A 126 19.93 -5.56 3.01
C PHE A 126 19.06 -6.65 2.39
N HIS A 127 18.51 -7.55 3.20
CA HIS A 127 17.53 -8.54 2.74
C HIS A 127 16.32 -7.85 2.09
N HIS A 128 15.87 -6.74 2.68
CA HIS A 128 14.75 -5.96 2.18
C HIS A 128 15.03 -5.08 0.95
N MET A 129 16.26 -5.06 0.44
CA MET A 129 16.57 -4.50 -0.89
C MET A 129 16.09 -5.41 -2.01
N VAL A 130 16.05 -6.73 -1.75
CA VAL A 130 15.67 -7.73 -2.75
C VAL A 130 14.38 -8.42 -2.42
N GLU A 131 13.81 -8.24 -1.23
CA GLU A 131 12.54 -8.86 -0.84
C GLU A 131 11.62 -7.93 -0.03
N TYR A 132 10.32 -8.15 -0.16
CA TYR A 132 9.29 -7.50 0.65
C TYR A 132 8.40 -8.59 1.28
N ASN A 133 8.91 -9.25 2.31
CA ASN A 133 8.16 -10.31 2.99
C ASN A 133 7.15 -9.77 4.03
N TRP A 134 7.19 -8.48 4.35
CA TRP A 134 6.44 -7.89 5.46
C TRP A 134 5.58 -6.74 4.94
N PRO A 135 4.25 -6.91 4.83
CA PRO A 135 3.34 -5.82 4.51
C PRO A 135 3.55 -4.64 5.46
N GLY A 136 3.56 -3.41 4.93
CA GLY A 136 4.23 -2.24 5.51
C GLY A 136 3.92 -1.90 6.98
N SER A 137 2.77 -2.30 7.51
CA SER A 137 2.46 -2.12 8.94
C SER A 137 3.37 -2.94 9.86
N MET A 138 3.79 -4.15 9.44
CA MET A 138 4.67 -5.01 10.25
C MET A 138 6.13 -4.53 10.24
N PHE A 139 6.56 -3.82 9.19
CA PHE A 139 7.88 -3.20 9.12
C PHE A 139 8.07 -2.12 10.20
N ILE A 140 7.04 -1.28 10.42
CA ILE A 140 7.09 -0.17 11.38
C ILE A 140 7.35 -0.69 12.81
N PHE A 141 6.77 -1.83 13.19
CA PHE A 141 6.96 -2.39 14.55
C PHE A 141 8.40 -2.82 14.81
N ASN A 142 9.04 -3.57 13.89
CA ASN A 142 10.44 -3.97 14.05
C ASN A 142 11.38 -2.77 14.11
N PHE A 143 11.17 -1.82 13.21
CA PHE A 143 11.99 -0.64 13.13
C PHE A 143 11.87 0.23 14.40
N THR A 144 10.66 0.34 14.94
CA THR A 144 10.38 1.02 16.21
C THR A 144 11.11 0.33 17.38
N ILE A 145 11.06 -1.00 17.45
CA ILE A 145 11.75 -1.79 18.49
C ILE A 145 13.26 -1.54 18.44
N PHE A 146 13.89 -1.59 17.26
CA PHE A 146 15.33 -1.35 17.13
C PHE A 146 15.76 0.05 17.57
N ILE A 147 14.94 1.07 17.25
CA ILE A 147 15.18 2.45 17.69
C ILE A 147 15.08 2.58 19.21
N PHE A 148 14.05 2.00 19.82
CA PHE A 148 13.90 2.03 21.28
C PHE A 148 15.06 1.32 21.97
N LEU A 149 15.52 0.19 21.43
CA LEU A 149 16.65 -0.55 21.99
C LEU A 149 17.96 0.25 21.91
N ILE A 150 18.26 0.92 20.79
CA ILE A 150 19.48 1.74 20.68
C ILE A 150 19.38 3.02 21.53
N ASP A 151 18.20 3.66 21.60
CA ASP A 151 17.98 4.84 22.45
C ASP A 151 18.11 4.48 23.94
N PHE A 152 17.48 3.39 24.36
CA PHE A 152 17.57 2.89 25.73
C PHE A 152 19.03 2.53 26.10
N THR A 153 19.74 1.84 25.21
CA THR A 153 21.15 1.51 25.41
C THR A 153 22.00 2.77 25.54
N LYS A 154 21.72 3.79 24.71
CA LYS A 154 22.39 5.09 24.79
C LYS A 154 22.12 5.81 26.11
N ARG A 155 20.87 5.90 26.55
CA ARG A 155 20.49 6.54 27.82
C ARG A 155 21.08 5.84 29.04
N LYS A 156 21.26 4.52 28.97
CA LYS A 156 21.87 3.75 30.06
C LYS A 156 23.38 3.98 30.15
N HIS A 157 24.05 4.23 29.03
CA HIS A 157 25.51 4.41 28.98
C HIS A 157 25.93 5.85 29.25
N PHE A 158 25.25 6.80 28.63
CA PHE A 158 25.44 8.22 28.90
C PHE A 158 24.45 8.62 29.99
N SER A 159 24.90 8.66 31.24
CA SER A 159 24.13 9.35 32.29
C SER A 159 23.95 10.78 31.82
N PHE A 160 22.72 11.17 31.50
CA PHE A 160 22.45 12.58 31.26
C PHE A 160 22.82 13.32 32.55
N GLU A 161 23.71 14.31 32.45
CA GLU A 161 23.82 15.36 33.47
C GLU A 161 22.39 15.84 33.78
N LYS A 162 22.12 16.17 35.05
CA LYS A 162 20.81 16.66 35.51
C LYS A 162 20.26 17.64 34.48
N VAL A 163 19.31 17.16 33.66
CA VAL A 163 18.70 17.96 32.63
C VAL A 163 18.07 19.12 33.38
N GLY A 164 18.43 20.35 32.99
CA GLY A 164 17.79 21.55 33.53
C GLY A 164 16.26 21.46 33.42
N PRO A 165 15.52 22.40 34.03
CA PRO A 165 14.06 22.36 34.06
C PRO A 165 13.50 22.00 32.67
N PRO A 166 12.59 21.01 32.59
CA PRO A 166 12.19 20.41 31.33
C PRO A 166 11.72 21.49 30.36
N GLY A 167 12.47 21.68 29.28
CA GLY A 167 12.10 22.61 28.22
C GLY A 167 10.74 22.22 27.62
N ARG A 168 10.10 23.17 26.92
CA ARG A 168 8.76 23.01 26.33
C ARG A 168 8.58 21.70 25.52
N ILE A 169 9.65 21.21 24.89
CA ILE A 169 9.70 19.95 24.12
C ILE A 169 9.31 18.72 24.97
N PHE A 170 9.63 18.71 26.26
CA PHE A 170 9.34 17.59 27.17
C PHE A 170 7.83 17.39 27.37
N TYR A 171 7.03 18.46 27.27
CA TYR A 171 5.58 18.41 27.35
C TYR A 171 4.92 18.21 25.99
N VAL A 172 5.52 18.73 24.91
CA VAL A 172 4.97 18.63 23.54
C VAL A 172 5.02 17.19 23.02
N VAL A 173 6.11 16.46 23.27
CA VAL A 173 6.31 15.09 22.72
C VAL A 173 5.29 14.08 23.27
N PRO A 174 5.03 13.99 24.59
CA PRO A 174 4.01 13.08 25.11
C PRO A 174 2.60 13.43 24.63
N VAL A 175 2.26 14.72 24.57
CA VAL A 175 0.94 15.17 24.09
C VAL A 175 0.75 14.82 22.61
N ALA A 176 1.77 15.06 21.77
CA ALA A 176 1.76 14.63 20.37
C ALA A 176 1.67 13.10 20.24
N GLY A 177 2.39 12.35 21.09
CA GLY A 177 2.33 10.89 21.12
C GLY A 177 0.95 10.34 21.49
N ILE A 178 0.28 10.95 22.48
CA ILE A 178 -1.11 10.60 22.85
C ILE A 178 -2.05 10.89 21.69
N LEU A 179 -1.91 12.05 21.03
CA LEU A 179 -2.73 12.42 19.88
C LEU A 179 -2.55 11.42 18.72
N VAL A 180 -1.31 11.09 18.37
CA VAL A 180 -1.00 10.11 17.30
C VAL A 180 -1.57 8.73 17.66
N SER A 181 -1.42 8.29 18.91
CA SER A 181 -1.98 7.03 19.39
C SER A 181 -3.50 7.01 19.29
N PHE A 182 -4.16 8.09 19.74
CA PHE A 182 -5.61 8.24 19.65
C PHE A 182 -6.09 8.21 18.19
N LEU A 183 -5.46 8.98 17.31
CA LEU A 183 -5.79 8.99 15.88
C LEU A 183 -5.60 7.60 15.24
N THR A 184 -4.54 6.88 15.64
CA THR A 184 -4.25 5.53 15.14
C THR A 184 -5.31 4.54 15.60
N VAL A 185 -5.66 4.53 16.90
CA VAL A 185 -6.71 3.64 17.45
C VAL A 185 -8.07 3.96 16.82
N ALA A 186 -8.43 5.23 16.72
CA ALA A 186 -9.67 5.65 16.08
C ALA A 186 -9.73 5.19 14.61
N SER A 187 -8.65 5.36 13.87
CA SER A 187 -8.55 4.92 12.46
C SER A 187 -8.65 3.40 12.33
N SER A 188 -8.00 2.64 13.23
CA SER A 188 -8.08 1.18 13.25
C SER A 188 -9.49 0.68 13.56
N ILE A 189 -10.17 1.28 14.54
CA ILE A 189 -11.57 0.95 14.86
C ILE A 189 -12.46 1.23 13.64
N GLN A 190 -12.26 2.38 12.99
CA GLN A 190 -13.02 2.75 11.79
C GLN A 190 -12.77 1.77 10.64
N TYR A 191 -11.51 1.36 10.43
CA TYR A 191 -11.13 0.35 9.45
C TYR A 191 -11.82 -0.99 9.70
N TYR A 192 -11.81 -1.51 10.94
CA TYR A 192 -12.46 -2.78 11.24
C TYR A 192 -13.98 -2.73 11.09
N LYS A 193 -14.61 -1.62 11.49
CA LYS A 193 -16.04 -1.39 11.24
C LYS A 193 -16.37 -1.38 9.74
N TYR A 194 -15.54 -0.69 8.95
CA TYR A 194 -15.67 -0.65 7.49
C TYR A 194 -15.48 -2.05 6.88
N TYR A 195 -14.41 -2.73 7.24
CA TYR A 195 -14.05 -4.04 6.72
C TYR A 195 -15.16 -5.05 7.00
N SER A 196 -15.67 -5.09 8.24
CA SER A 196 -16.79 -5.95 8.62
C SER A 196 -18.05 -5.67 7.81
N ALA A 197 -18.39 -4.39 7.57
CA ALA A 197 -19.57 -4.03 6.76
C ALA A 197 -19.42 -4.48 5.30
N VAL A 198 -18.22 -4.36 4.72
CA VAL A 198 -17.94 -4.75 3.33
C VAL A 198 -17.86 -6.27 3.15
N GLU A 199 -17.28 -6.99 4.11
CA GLU A 199 -17.17 -8.45 4.05
C GLU A 199 -18.54 -9.13 4.15
N SER A 200 -19.46 -8.55 4.94
CA SER A 200 -20.86 -9.00 5.03
C SER A 200 -21.62 -8.93 3.70
N PHE A 201 -21.18 -8.16 2.70
CA PHE A 201 -21.80 -8.16 1.37
C PHE A 201 -21.77 -9.53 0.69
N SER A 202 -20.76 -10.36 0.99
CA SER A 202 -20.54 -11.65 0.32
C SER A 202 -21.53 -12.74 0.71
N LYS A 203 -22.36 -12.53 1.75
CA LYS A 203 -23.22 -13.57 2.34
C LYS A 203 -24.59 -13.75 1.67
N GLY A 204 -24.81 -13.25 0.45
CA GLY A 204 -26.04 -13.53 -0.32
C GLY A 204 -27.32 -12.95 0.30
N GLY A 205 -27.22 -11.77 0.93
CA GLY A 205 -28.34 -11.10 1.60
C GLY A 205 -29.38 -10.49 0.65
N SER A 206 -30.49 -10.03 1.25
CA SER A 206 -31.55 -9.34 0.50
C SER A 206 -31.07 -7.99 -0.08
N MET A 207 -31.75 -7.46 -1.11
CA MET A 207 -31.41 -6.15 -1.69
C MET A 207 -31.44 -5.03 -0.63
N HIS A 208 -32.42 -5.06 0.28
CA HIS A 208 -32.53 -4.08 1.35
C HIS A 208 -31.32 -4.12 2.29
N GLU A 209 -30.87 -5.33 2.65
CA GLU A 209 -29.71 -5.54 3.49
C GLU A 209 -28.43 -5.04 2.81
N LEU A 210 -28.23 -5.36 1.52
CA LEU A 210 -27.08 -4.88 0.76
C LEU A 210 -27.03 -3.35 0.66
N VAL A 211 -28.17 -2.70 0.37
CA VAL A 211 -28.26 -1.24 0.31
C VAL A 211 -27.95 -0.62 1.67
N SER A 212 -28.49 -1.18 2.76
CA SER A 212 -28.24 -0.72 4.11
C SER A 212 -26.76 -0.84 4.50
N LEU A 213 -26.15 -2.01 4.30
CA LEU A 213 -24.74 -2.24 4.59
C LEU A 213 -23.85 -1.35 3.71
N THR A 214 -24.24 -1.11 2.44
CA THR A 214 -23.51 -0.21 1.54
C THR A 214 -23.58 1.24 2.01
N ALA A 215 -24.75 1.70 2.44
CA ALA A 215 -24.92 3.04 2.99
C ALA A 215 -24.08 3.22 4.26
N GLN A 216 -24.09 2.23 5.15
CA GLN A 216 -23.24 2.22 6.34
C GLN A 216 -21.75 2.26 5.98
N ALA A 217 -21.28 1.43 5.05
CA ALA A 217 -19.88 1.41 4.62
C ALA A 217 -19.45 2.75 4.01
N LYS A 218 -20.31 3.39 3.21
CA LYS A 218 -20.07 4.73 2.65
C LYS A 218 -20.03 5.82 3.72
N GLN A 219 -20.84 5.72 4.77
CA GLN A 219 -20.79 6.66 5.89
C GLN A 219 -19.51 6.50 6.70
N ILE A 220 -19.08 5.26 6.92
CA ILE A 220 -17.84 4.93 7.66
C ILE A 220 -16.62 5.40 6.88
N CYS A 221 -16.57 5.14 5.56
CA CYS A 221 -15.50 5.60 4.69
C CYS A 221 -16.04 6.28 3.42
N PRO A 222 -16.28 7.61 3.44
CA PRO A 222 -16.80 8.34 2.30
C PRO A 222 -15.86 8.35 1.08
N ARG A 223 -14.56 8.13 1.31
CA ARG A 223 -13.52 8.10 0.27
C ARG A 223 -13.23 6.70 -0.28
N CYS A 224 -13.85 5.66 0.27
CA CYS A 224 -13.63 4.30 -0.18
C CYS A 224 -14.52 3.96 -1.39
N ASP A 225 -13.92 3.38 -2.42
CA ASP A 225 -14.56 3.04 -3.69
C ASP A 225 -15.29 1.67 -3.65
N ARG A 226 -14.79 0.73 -2.86
CA ARG A 226 -15.28 -0.66 -2.81
C ARG A 226 -16.79 -0.82 -2.58
N PRO A 227 -17.47 -0.02 -1.71
CA PRO A 227 -18.92 -0.13 -1.53
C PRO A 227 -19.71 0.21 -2.80
N TYR A 228 -19.21 1.15 -3.61
CA TYR A 228 -19.83 1.52 -4.90
C TYR A 228 -19.69 0.38 -5.91
N LEU A 229 -18.50 -0.22 -6.00
CA LEU A 229 -18.23 -1.33 -6.90
C LEU A 229 -19.11 -2.55 -6.57
N ARG A 230 -19.18 -2.93 -5.29
CA ARG A 230 -19.95 -4.10 -4.85
C ARG A 230 -21.46 -3.95 -5.07
N LEU A 231 -22.01 -2.77 -4.80
CA LEU A 231 -23.42 -2.51 -5.09
C LEU A 231 -23.70 -2.57 -6.59
N ALA A 232 -22.79 -2.03 -7.43
CA ALA A 232 -22.94 -2.11 -8.88
C ALA A 232 -22.87 -3.56 -9.40
N GLU A 233 -21.95 -4.39 -8.89
CA GLU A 233 -21.84 -5.82 -9.23
C GLU A 233 -23.12 -6.60 -8.93
N ASP A 234 -23.74 -6.37 -7.77
CA ASP A 234 -25.00 -7.01 -7.39
C ASP A 234 -26.16 -6.54 -8.29
N LEU A 235 -26.26 -5.23 -8.55
CA LEU A 235 -27.26 -4.67 -9.46
C LEU A 235 -27.14 -5.27 -10.87
N LEU A 236 -25.92 -5.41 -11.39
CA LEU A 236 -25.67 -6.06 -12.68
C LEU A 236 -26.00 -7.55 -12.66
N SER A 237 -25.71 -8.24 -11.55
CA SER A 237 -26.06 -9.66 -11.39
C SER A 237 -27.57 -9.87 -11.37
N ARG A 238 -28.33 -8.99 -10.71
CA ARG A 238 -29.80 -9.03 -10.71
C ARG A 238 -30.39 -8.68 -12.06
N TYR A 239 -29.82 -7.72 -12.79
CA TYR A 239 -30.24 -7.41 -14.16
C TYR A 239 -30.17 -8.65 -15.08
N LYS A 240 -29.14 -9.49 -14.94
CA LYS A 240 -29.02 -10.74 -15.72
C LYS A 240 -30.15 -11.72 -15.44
N VAL A 241 -30.71 -11.72 -14.22
CA VAL A 241 -31.82 -12.60 -13.82
C VAL A 241 -33.17 -11.98 -14.19
N ASN A 242 -33.33 -10.68 -13.95
CA ASN A 242 -34.52 -9.91 -14.26
C ASN A 242 -34.14 -8.58 -14.96
N PRO A 243 -34.26 -8.50 -16.30
CA PRO A 243 -33.86 -7.34 -17.08
C PRO A 243 -34.72 -6.09 -16.84
N ASP A 244 -34.46 -5.41 -15.73
CA ASP A 244 -35.04 -4.09 -15.40
C ASP A 244 -33.99 -2.99 -15.62
N GLU A 245 -34.32 -2.02 -16.47
CA GLU A 245 -33.46 -0.87 -16.80
C GLU A 245 -33.07 -0.04 -15.57
N LYS A 246 -33.89 -0.06 -14.52
CA LYS A 246 -33.58 0.60 -13.24
C LYS A 246 -32.28 0.08 -12.64
N PHE A 247 -32.00 -1.23 -12.72
CA PHE A 247 -30.77 -1.81 -12.20
C PHE A 247 -29.54 -1.29 -12.95
N ILE A 248 -29.61 -1.22 -14.28
CA ILE A 248 -28.52 -0.70 -15.12
C ILE A 248 -28.25 0.77 -14.82
N ARG A 249 -29.29 1.59 -14.72
CA ARG A 249 -29.16 3.02 -14.42
C ARG A 249 -28.52 3.25 -13.05
N LEU A 250 -28.94 2.50 -12.03
CA LEU A 250 -28.37 2.59 -10.69
C LEU A 250 -26.91 2.10 -10.67
N ALA A 251 -26.61 0.96 -11.28
CA ALA A 251 -25.25 0.42 -11.37
C ALA A 251 -24.30 1.42 -12.04
N LYS A 252 -24.73 2.02 -13.16
CA LYS A 252 -23.94 3.05 -13.88
C LYS A 252 -23.62 4.24 -12.97
N ASN A 253 -24.59 4.74 -12.21
CA ASN A 253 -24.37 5.86 -11.29
C ASN A 253 -23.39 5.51 -10.17
N GLU A 254 -23.51 4.32 -9.59
CA GLU A 254 -22.60 3.83 -8.55
C GLU A 254 -21.17 3.68 -9.08
N LEU A 255 -21.00 3.08 -10.25
CA LEU A 255 -19.68 2.93 -10.90
C LEU A 255 -19.04 4.29 -11.21
N LEU A 256 -19.81 5.26 -11.71
CA LEU A 256 -19.28 6.61 -11.99
C LEU A 256 -18.84 7.33 -10.72
N LYS A 257 -19.54 7.15 -9.60
CA LYS A 257 -19.13 7.70 -8.30
C LYS A 257 -17.88 7.00 -7.77
N GLY A 258 -17.84 5.67 -7.83
CA GLY A 258 -16.69 4.87 -7.42
C GLY A 258 -15.42 5.18 -8.22
N ARG A 259 -15.54 5.30 -9.55
CA ARG A 259 -14.43 5.68 -10.46
C ARG A 259 -13.81 7.02 -10.09
N LYS A 260 -14.61 8.01 -9.65
CA LYS A 260 -14.08 9.31 -9.20
C LYS A 260 -13.25 9.20 -7.91
N LEU A 261 -13.58 8.24 -7.05
CA LEU A 261 -12.84 8.00 -5.80
C LEU A 261 -11.56 7.21 -6.04
N ASN A 262 -11.61 6.23 -6.93
CA ASN A 262 -10.45 5.40 -7.30
C ASN A 262 -10.38 5.23 -8.83
N PRO A 263 -9.73 6.17 -9.54
CA PRO A 263 -9.63 6.13 -11.00
C PRO A 263 -8.69 5.04 -11.51
N TYR A 264 -7.95 4.38 -10.63
CA TYR A 264 -6.96 3.35 -10.99
C TYR A 264 -7.52 1.93 -10.94
N ASN A 265 -8.74 1.75 -10.44
CA ASN A 265 -9.36 0.43 -10.37
C ASN A 265 -10.05 0.07 -11.71
N PRO A 266 -9.49 -0.89 -12.48
CA PRO A 266 -9.99 -1.20 -13.83
C PRO A 266 -11.40 -1.79 -13.83
N HIS A 267 -11.86 -2.33 -12.70
CA HIS A 267 -13.20 -2.92 -12.60
C HIS A 267 -14.30 -1.88 -12.87
N PHE A 268 -14.10 -0.62 -12.48
CA PHE A 268 -15.09 0.42 -12.78
C PHE A 268 -15.28 0.59 -14.28
N ASP A 269 -14.18 0.69 -15.03
CA ASP A 269 -14.23 0.86 -16.48
C ASP A 269 -14.71 -0.41 -17.19
N GLY A 270 -14.32 -1.60 -16.69
CA GLY A 270 -14.84 -2.87 -17.19
C GLY A 270 -16.35 -3.03 -17.05
N TYR A 271 -16.92 -2.71 -15.88
CA TYR A 271 -18.37 -2.78 -15.67
C TYR A 271 -19.13 -1.65 -16.38
N LEU A 272 -18.57 -0.44 -16.47
CA LEU A 272 -19.16 0.62 -17.28
C LEU A 272 -19.19 0.26 -18.76
N ALA A 273 -18.12 -0.35 -19.28
CA ALA A 273 -18.07 -0.88 -20.64
C ALA A 273 -19.13 -1.96 -20.88
N GLN A 274 -19.31 -2.88 -19.93
CA GLN A 274 -20.38 -3.88 -19.99
C GLN A 274 -21.76 -3.23 -20.08
N ILE A 275 -22.04 -2.20 -19.27
CA ILE A 275 -23.30 -1.46 -19.32
C ILE A 275 -23.50 -0.81 -20.69
N LEU A 276 -22.48 -0.14 -21.23
CA LEU A 276 -22.57 0.50 -22.55
C LEU A 276 -22.81 -0.50 -23.66
N ALA A 277 -22.19 -1.69 -23.59
CA ALA A 277 -22.42 -2.76 -24.55
C ALA A 277 -23.86 -3.30 -24.48
N ILE A 278 -24.43 -3.43 -23.27
CA ILE A 278 -25.85 -3.78 -23.08
C ILE A 278 -26.77 -2.71 -23.69
N GLN A 279 -26.37 -1.43 -23.59
CA GLN A 279 -27.10 -0.28 -24.15
C GLN A 279 -26.89 -0.10 -25.68
N GLY A 280 -26.07 -0.94 -26.31
CA GLY A 280 -25.78 -0.87 -27.76
C GLY A 280 -24.69 0.14 -28.16
N ASP A 281 -24.07 0.83 -27.21
CA ASP A 281 -22.96 1.75 -27.49
C ASP A 281 -21.61 1.02 -27.47
N TYR A 282 -21.40 0.19 -28.48
CA TYR A 282 -20.19 -0.62 -28.62
C TYR A 282 -18.92 0.22 -28.79
N SER A 283 -19.04 1.42 -29.36
CA SER A 283 -17.91 2.32 -29.59
C SER A 283 -17.30 2.81 -28.27
N GLN A 284 -18.15 3.29 -27.35
CA GLN A 284 -17.71 3.75 -26.05
C GLN A 284 -17.36 2.59 -25.13
N ALA A 285 -18.08 1.46 -25.23
CA ALA A 285 -17.74 0.24 -24.50
C ALA A 285 -16.31 -0.23 -24.82
N LEU A 286 -15.96 -0.32 -26.11
CA LEU A 286 -14.61 -0.70 -26.53
C LEU A 286 -13.54 0.26 -26.02
N ARG A 287 -13.81 1.56 -26.02
CA ARG A 287 -12.89 2.57 -25.46
C ARG A 287 -12.62 2.33 -23.98
N LEU A 288 -13.68 2.11 -23.18
CA LEU A 288 -13.53 1.84 -21.74
C LEU A 288 -12.84 0.50 -21.45
N PHE A 289 -13.10 -0.55 -22.24
CA PHE A 289 -12.33 -1.79 -22.10
C PHE A 289 -10.84 -1.58 -22.36
N LYS A 290 -10.49 -0.80 -23.39
CA LYS A 290 -9.09 -0.45 -23.67
C LYS A 290 -8.46 0.39 -22.56
N GLU A 291 -9.23 1.24 -21.88
CA GLU A 291 -8.77 1.98 -20.71
C GLU A 291 -8.53 1.04 -19.51
N ALA A 292 -9.47 0.14 -19.24
CA ALA A 292 -9.35 -0.84 -18.17
C ALA A 292 -8.13 -1.75 -18.35
N LEU A 293 -7.83 -2.19 -19.57
CA LEU A 293 -6.67 -3.03 -19.89
C LEU A 293 -5.30 -2.36 -19.68
N LYS A 294 -5.26 -1.06 -19.37
CA LYS A 294 -4.03 -0.38 -18.98
C LYS A 294 -3.64 -0.66 -17.52
N PHE A 295 -4.53 -1.23 -16.72
CA PHE A 295 -4.32 -1.54 -15.30
C PHE A 295 -4.55 -3.04 -15.06
#